data_AF-A0A7C0XCW8-F1
#
_entry.id   AF-A0A7C0XCW8-F1
#
_cell.length_a   1.000
_cell.length_b   1.000
_cell.length_c   1.000
_cell.angle_alpha   90.00
_cell.angle_beta   90.00
_cell.angle_gamma   90.00
#
_symmetry.space_group_name_H-M   'P 1'
#
loop_
_entity.id
_entity.type
_entity.pdbx_description
1 polymer ?
#
loop_
_entity_poly.entity_id
_entity_poly.type
_entity_poly.pdbx_seq_one_letter_code
_entity_poly.pdbx_strand_id
1 'polypeptide(L)'
;MRKGLFHLTIGASFFLFQLGCFGEKELKPADNPELPDRGYFMGMYPNPGSGQSEEEAFSQAAAFCEFVPIAFEDVPFYELPDMLSGSFGEKYVTELTRGNGMFPVICLPFFDDSIQLMRPPGMEDVSLSTPSWKERYRDAVLDVVRISKPLYLAVGKDVNLWYERYGSGNAGPDDFDEFVELYEEIYDSVKEICPSTIVFPIFTREVPDQGREADLSVLGLFDFRKVDILIFTSHPHVIEGLTLPSDLPDDYYSKAF
;
A
#
# COMPACT_ATOMS: atom_id res chain seq x y z
N MET A 1 18.90 -14.78 -85.75
CA MET A 1 19.47 -15.41 -84.53
C MET A 1 20.42 -14.44 -83.85
N ARG A 2 19.95 -13.66 -82.86
CA ARG A 2 20.79 -13.01 -81.84
C ARG A 2 19.93 -12.77 -80.60
N LYS A 3 20.43 -13.28 -79.49
CA LYS A 3 20.02 -13.16 -78.08
C LYS A 3 19.98 -11.66 -77.72
N GLY A 4 19.04 -11.11 -76.96
CA GLY A 4 18.56 -11.51 -75.63
C GLY A 4 19.27 -10.63 -74.58
N LEU A 5 18.60 -9.56 -74.11
CA LEU A 5 19.00 -8.79 -72.94
C LEU A 5 17.74 -8.49 -72.11
N PHE A 6 17.65 -9.13 -70.94
CA PHE A 6 16.59 -8.98 -69.95
C PHE A 6 16.90 -7.79 -69.04
N HIS A 7 15.94 -6.89 -68.86
CA HIS A 7 15.96 -5.90 -67.78
C HIS A 7 15.39 -6.52 -66.50
N LEU A 8 16.18 -6.49 -65.43
CA LEU A 8 15.81 -6.84 -64.06
C LEU A 8 15.40 -5.55 -63.34
N THR A 9 14.12 -5.42 -62.96
CA THR A 9 13.62 -4.33 -62.13
C THR A 9 13.42 -4.86 -60.71
N ILE A 10 14.20 -4.34 -59.76
CA ILE A 10 14.08 -4.65 -58.33
C ILE A 10 12.97 -3.76 -57.76
N GLY A 11 11.82 -4.35 -57.44
CA GLY A 11 10.76 -3.69 -56.69
C GLY A 11 11.04 -3.79 -55.19
N ALA A 12 11.27 -2.66 -54.53
CA ALA A 12 11.39 -2.57 -53.09
C ALA A 12 9.97 -2.59 -52.46
N SER A 13 9.63 -3.70 -51.79
CA SER A 13 8.43 -3.77 -50.95
C SER A 13 8.67 -3.02 -49.64
N PHE A 14 8.00 -1.90 -49.45
CA PHE A 14 7.86 -1.23 -48.16
C PHE A 14 6.90 -2.05 -47.28
N PHE A 15 7.43 -2.76 -46.29
CA PHE A 15 6.65 -3.25 -45.16
C PHE A 15 6.42 -2.09 -44.20
N LEU A 16 5.21 -1.51 -44.22
CA LEU A 16 4.73 -0.68 -43.12
C LEU A 16 4.48 -1.59 -41.92
N PHE A 17 5.42 -1.61 -40.97
CA PHE A 17 5.14 -2.04 -39.60
C PHE A 17 4.21 -1.00 -38.98
N GLN A 18 2.90 -1.29 -38.93
CA GLN A 18 2.03 -0.66 -37.95
C GLN A 18 2.46 -1.17 -36.57
N LEU A 19 3.34 -0.43 -35.90
CA LEU A 19 3.46 -0.46 -34.46
C LEU A 19 2.14 0.07 -33.91
N GLY A 20 1.17 -0.82 -33.73
CA GLY A 20 0.02 -0.53 -32.90
C GLY A 20 0.54 -0.25 -31.50
N CYS A 21 0.53 1.01 -31.09
CA CYS A 21 0.45 1.35 -29.68
C CYS A 21 -0.84 0.73 -29.17
N PHE A 22 -0.77 -0.54 -28.73
CA PHE A 22 -1.71 -1.05 -27.75
C PHE A 22 -1.46 -0.18 -26.51
N GLY A 23 -2.21 0.93 -26.41
CA GLY A 23 -2.29 1.66 -25.16
C GLY A 23 -2.80 0.65 -24.14
N GLU A 24 -1.93 0.22 -23.24
CA GLU A 24 -2.36 -0.56 -22.10
C GLU A 24 -3.48 0.22 -21.44
N LYS A 25 -4.64 -0.43 -21.34
CA LYS A 25 -5.81 0.20 -20.75
C LYS A 25 -5.45 0.47 -19.29
N GLU A 26 -5.37 1.76 -18.94
CA GLU A 26 -5.15 2.23 -17.58
C GLU A 26 -5.96 1.40 -16.59
N LEU A 27 -5.27 0.87 -15.57
CA LEU A 27 -5.91 0.11 -14.51
C LEU A 27 -6.83 1.04 -13.72
N LYS A 28 -7.93 0.48 -13.22
CA LYS A 28 -8.81 1.19 -12.29
C LYS A 28 -8.98 0.36 -11.04
N PRO A 29 -9.14 1.00 -9.86
CA PRO A 29 -9.60 0.31 -8.68
C PRO A 29 -10.88 -0.48 -8.98
N ALA A 30 -11.02 -1.63 -8.34
CA ALA A 30 -12.26 -2.41 -8.42
C ALA A 30 -13.39 -1.78 -7.60
N ASP A 31 -13.03 -0.90 -6.66
CA ASP A 31 -13.92 -0.31 -5.68
C ASP A 31 -14.24 1.16 -6.03
N ASN A 32 -15.49 1.57 -5.84
CA ASN A 32 -15.96 2.95 -6.02
C ASN A 32 -17.06 3.26 -4.98
N PRO A 33 -16.68 3.36 -3.69
CA PRO A 33 -17.64 3.51 -2.61
C PRO A 33 -18.32 4.88 -2.65
N GLU A 34 -19.60 4.92 -2.32
CA GLU A 34 -20.33 6.16 -2.09
C GLU A 34 -20.12 6.64 -0.65
N LEU A 35 -19.85 7.93 -0.48
CA LEU A 35 -19.68 8.51 0.85
C LEU A 35 -21.01 8.39 1.63
N PRO A 36 -21.02 7.78 2.83
CA PRO A 36 -22.24 7.69 3.63
C PRO A 36 -22.68 9.07 4.14
N ASP A 37 -23.95 9.21 4.52
CA ASP A 37 -24.54 10.47 5.00
C ASP A 37 -23.79 11.10 6.19
N ARG A 38 -23.09 10.29 6.99
CA ARG A 38 -22.27 10.76 8.11
C ARG A 38 -20.99 11.48 7.67
N GLY A 39 -20.64 11.42 6.40
CA GLY A 39 -19.53 12.17 5.80
C GLY A 39 -18.15 11.51 5.90
N TYR A 40 -18.06 10.26 6.39
CA TYR A 40 -16.80 9.52 6.49
C TYR A 40 -17.03 8.00 6.39
N PHE A 41 -16.03 7.27 5.92
CA PHE A 41 -16.03 5.81 5.90
C PHE A 41 -15.66 5.25 7.28
N MET A 42 -16.27 4.13 7.64
CA MET A 42 -15.90 3.35 8.82
C MET A 42 -15.39 2.00 8.37
N GLY A 43 -14.41 1.48 9.09
CA GLY A 43 -13.86 0.17 8.81
C GLY A 43 -13.64 -0.63 10.07
N MET A 44 -13.66 -1.94 9.91
CA MET A 44 -13.39 -2.88 10.99
C MET A 44 -12.73 -4.13 10.42
N TYR A 45 -11.91 -4.78 11.22
CA TYR A 45 -11.44 -6.13 10.95
C TYR A 45 -12.44 -7.12 11.58
N PRO A 46 -13.26 -7.83 10.78
CA PRO A 46 -14.30 -8.70 11.33
C PRO A 46 -13.67 -9.97 11.94
N ASN A 47 -13.71 -10.06 13.26
CA ASN A 47 -13.30 -11.26 14.02
C ASN A 47 -14.54 -12.05 14.44
N PRO A 48 -14.73 -13.31 13.97
CA PRO A 48 -15.89 -14.10 14.36
C PRO A 48 -15.94 -14.35 15.86
N GLY A 49 -17.12 -14.12 16.45
CA GLY A 49 -17.40 -14.50 17.83
C GLY A 49 -17.50 -16.02 18.01
N SER A 50 -17.62 -16.46 19.28
CA SER A 50 -17.81 -17.88 19.58
C SER A 50 -19.07 -18.43 18.92
N GLY A 51 -18.91 -19.41 18.03
CA GLY A 51 -20.01 -20.05 17.29
C GLY A 51 -20.49 -19.29 16.05
N GLN A 52 -19.87 -18.16 15.72
CA GLN A 52 -20.15 -17.37 14.51
C GLN A 52 -19.23 -17.82 13.36
N SER A 53 -19.75 -17.89 12.14
CA SER A 53 -18.92 -18.10 10.95
C SER A 53 -18.23 -16.81 10.49
N GLU A 54 -17.21 -16.92 9.63
CA GLU A 54 -16.57 -15.75 9.03
C GLU A 54 -17.53 -14.96 8.15
N GLU A 55 -18.36 -15.66 7.36
CA GLU A 55 -19.38 -15.07 6.52
C GLU A 55 -20.40 -14.26 7.35
N GLU A 56 -20.83 -14.81 8.50
CA GLU A 56 -21.72 -14.11 9.42
C GLU A 56 -21.06 -12.87 10.03
N ALA A 57 -19.78 -12.95 10.40
CA ALA A 57 -19.03 -11.82 10.95
C ALA A 57 -18.85 -10.69 9.93
N PHE A 58 -18.48 -11.01 8.70
CA PHE A 58 -18.33 -10.04 7.61
C PHE A 58 -19.68 -9.43 7.19
N SER A 59 -20.74 -10.23 7.11
CA SER A 59 -22.08 -9.73 6.82
C SER A 59 -22.58 -8.77 7.91
N GLN A 60 -22.31 -9.10 9.18
CA GLN A 60 -22.61 -8.21 10.30
C GLN A 60 -21.79 -6.91 10.24
N ALA A 61 -20.50 -6.99 9.90
CA ALA A 61 -19.63 -5.82 9.76
C ALA A 61 -20.12 -4.86 8.68
N ALA A 62 -20.54 -5.40 7.53
CA ALA A 62 -21.04 -4.62 6.39
C ALA A 62 -22.32 -3.82 6.68
N ALA A 63 -23.04 -4.15 7.76
CA ALA A 63 -24.17 -3.33 8.20
C ALA A 63 -23.76 -1.99 8.84
N PHE A 64 -22.48 -1.82 9.20
CA PHE A 64 -21.98 -0.67 9.94
C PHE A 64 -20.70 -0.04 9.36
N CYS A 65 -20.01 -0.74 8.46
CA CYS A 65 -18.71 -0.34 7.91
C CYS A 65 -18.70 -0.47 6.39
N GLU A 66 -17.87 0.33 5.72
CA GLU A 66 -17.66 0.27 4.27
C GLU A 66 -16.29 -0.30 3.91
N PHE A 67 -15.37 -0.49 4.87
CA PHE A 67 -14.07 -1.07 4.56
C PHE A 67 -13.55 -2.07 5.57
N VAL A 68 -12.65 -2.93 5.10
CA VAL A 68 -11.91 -3.89 5.91
C VAL A 68 -10.41 -3.62 5.72
N PRO A 69 -9.65 -3.36 6.80
CA PRO A 69 -8.20 -3.32 6.70
C PRO A 69 -7.69 -4.73 6.40
N ILE A 70 -6.97 -4.87 5.30
CA ILE A 70 -6.24 -6.08 4.93
C ILE A 70 -4.78 -5.80 5.23
N ALA A 71 -4.46 -5.85 6.52
CA ALA A 71 -3.13 -5.75 7.06
C ALA A 71 -2.94 -6.96 7.97
N PHE A 72 -2.11 -7.90 7.54
CA PHE A 72 -1.71 -9.00 8.40
C PHE A 72 -0.38 -8.64 9.01
N GLU A 73 -0.35 -8.49 10.33
CA GLU A 73 0.86 -8.18 11.10
C GLU A 73 1.96 -9.25 10.84
N ASP A 74 1.55 -10.48 10.51
CA ASP A 74 2.46 -11.61 10.31
C ASP A 74 2.77 -11.96 8.84
N VAL A 75 2.21 -11.25 7.85
CA VAL A 75 2.48 -11.57 6.43
C VAL A 75 3.54 -10.64 5.88
N PRO A 76 4.72 -11.17 5.50
CA PRO A 76 5.75 -10.34 4.90
C PRO A 76 5.32 -9.84 3.52
N PHE A 77 5.74 -8.61 3.16
CA PHE A 77 5.33 -7.96 1.92
C PHE A 77 5.57 -8.82 0.66
N TYR A 78 6.62 -9.65 0.65
CA TYR A 78 7.04 -10.42 -0.51
C TYR A 78 6.21 -11.71 -0.74
N GLU A 79 5.34 -12.07 0.20
CA GLU A 79 4.37 -13.18 0.09
C GLU A 79 2.96 -12.68 -0.22
N LEU A 80 2.67 -11.42 0.12
CA LEU A 80 1.33 -10.86 0.00
C LEU A 80 0.75 -10.91 -1.43
N PRO A 81 1.49 -10.61 -2.52
CA PRO A 81 0.96 -10.76 -3.87
C PRO A 81 0.48 -12.18 -4.18
N ASP A 82 1.28 -13.19 -3.83
CA ASP A 82 0.92 -14.59 -4.07
C ASP A 82 -0.32 -14.99 -3.28
N MET A 83 -0.40 -14.58 -2.00
CA MET A 83 -1.58 -14.80 -1.17
C MET A 83 -2.84 -14.14 -1.77
N LEU A 84 -2.73 -12.89 -2.22
CA LEU A 84 -3.84 -12.14 -2.81
C LEU A 84 -4.26 -12.68 -4.19
N SER A 85 -3.37 -13.34 -4.91
CA SER A 85 -3.71 -14.02 -6.17
C SER A 85 -4.38 -15.39 -5.99
N GLY A 86 -4.24 -15.98 -4.79
CA GLY A 86 -4.72 -17.32 -4.46
C GLY A 86 -6.12 -17.36 -3.86
N SER A 87 -6.45 -18.51 -3.26
CA SER A 87 -7.73 -18.72 -2.56
C SER A 87 -7.94 -17.77 -1.39
N PHE A 88 -6.85 -17.27 -0.81
CA PHE A 88 -6.91 -16.30 0.26
C PHE A 88 -7.50 -14.96 -0.25
N GLY A 89 -6.93 -14.39 -1.31
CA GLY A 89 -7.44 -13.15 -1.90
C GLY A 89 -8.87 -13.31 -2.40
N GLU A 90 -9.19 -14.44 -3.04
CA GLU A 90 -10.57 -14.70 -3.47
C GLU A 90 -11.54 -14.69 -2.29
N LYS A 91 -11.21 -15.40 -1.20
CA LYS A 91 -12.08 -15.44 -0.02
C LYS A 91 -12.19 -14.07 0.67
N TYR A 92 -11.07 -13.47 1.07
CA TYR A 92 -11.10 -12.30 1.95
C TYR A 92 -11.30 -10.97 1.22
N VAL A 93 -10.74 -10.83 0.03
CA VAL A 93 -10.88 -9.59 -0.76
C VAL A 93 -12.14 -9.65 -1.63
N THR A 94 -12.33 -10.71 -2.41
CA THR A 94 -13.45 -10.80 -3.34
C THR A 94 -14.76 -11.17 -2.64
N GLU A 95 -14.82 -12.32 -1.96
CA GLU A 95 -16.08 -12.86 -1.44
C GLU A 95 -16.54 -12.15 -0.16
N LEU A 96 -15.70 -12.12 0.86
CA LEU A 96 -16.08 -11.63 2.19
C LEU A 96 -16.12 -10.10 2.26
N THR A 97 -15.14 -9.40 1.68
CA THR A 97 -15.12 -7.92 1.70
C THR A 97 -16.02 -7.35 0.61
N ARG A 98 -15.65 -7.52 -0.67
CA ARG A 98 -16.39 -6.93 -1.80
C ARG A 98 -17.77 -7.52 -2.00
N GLY A 99 -17.94 -8.84 -1.80
CA GLY A 99 -19.23 -9.50 -1.90
C GLY A 99 -20.25 -9.02 -0.87
N ASN A 100 -19.80 -8.43 0.25
CA ASN A 100 -20.65 -7.76 1.23
C ASN A 100 -20.78 -6.24 1.01
N GLY A 101 -20.25 -5.69 -0.09
CA GLY A 101 -20.35 -4.27 -0.42
C GLY A 101 -19.34 -3.37 0.30
N MET A 102 -18.36 -3.94 0.99
CA MET A 102 -17.22 -3.21 1.56
C MET A 102 -16.05 -3.17 0.57
N PHE A 103 -15.05 -2.33 0.82
CA PHE A 103 -13.81 -2.27 0.05
C PHE A 103 -12.59 -2.60 0.94
N PRO A 104 -11.52 -3.20 0.38
CA PRO A 104 -10.30 -3.46 1.14
C PRO A 104 -9.43 -2.20 1.25
N VAL A 105 -8.77 -2.04 2.40
CA VAL A 105 -7.61 -1.14 2.56
C VAL A 105 -6.39 -2.03 2.75
N ILE A 106 -5.51 -2.12 1.75
CA ILE A 106 -4.38 -3.06 1.76
C ILE A 106 -3.12 -2.35 2.26
N CYS A 107 -2.38 -2.97 3.18
CA CYS A 107 -1.15 -2.42 3.74
C CYS A 107 0.04 -3.36 3.51
N LEU A 108 1.17 -2.79 3.06
CA LEU A 108 2.44 -3.51 2.91
C LEU A 108 3.49 -2.94 3.88
N PRO A 109 3.63 -3.49 5.10
CA PRO A 109 4.73 -3.11 5.97
C PRO A 109 6.07 -3.52 5.36
N PHE A 110 7.14 -2.78 5.67
CA PHE A 110 8.51 -3.13 5.23
C PHE A 110 9.40 -3.65 6.35
N PHE A 111 8.97 -3.51 7.61
CA PHE A 111 9.63 -4.00 8.80
C PHE A 111 8.64 -4.76 9.70
N ASP A 112 9.15 -5.68 10.51
CA ASP A 112 8.39 -6.49 11.47
C ASP A 112 8.17 -5.80 12.82
N ASP A 113 7.44 -6.42 13.75
CA ASP A 113 7.18 -5.84 15.07
C ASP A 113 8.45 -5.60 15.92
N SER A 114 9.57 -6.21 15.56
CA SER A 114 10.88 -5.95 16.18
C SER A 114 11.61 -4.76 15.54
N ILE A 115 10.95 -4.04 14.64
CA ILE A 115 11.48 -2.96 13.80
C ILE A 115 12.73 -3.46 13.08
N GLN A 116 12.66 -4.66 12.51
CA GLN A 116 13.67 -5.21 11.62
C GLN A 116 13.15 -5.28 10.19
N LEU A 117 14.00 -4.96 9.23
CA LEU A 117 13.67 -5.05 7.81
C LEU A 117 13.18 -6.46 7.48
N MET A 118 12.01 -6.56 6.84
CA MET A 118 11.51 -7.85 6.36
C MET A 118 12.40 -8.33 5.21
N ARG A 119 12.91 -9.56 5.29
CA ARG A 119 13.90 -10.09 4.35
C ARG A 119 13.28 -11.19 3.48
N PRO A 120 13.14 -10.99 2.16
CA PRO A 120 12.79 -12.07 1.24
C PRO A 120 13.76 -13.26 1.37
N PRO A 121 13.30 -14.50 1.11
CA PRO A 121 14.18 -15.67 1.12
C PRO A 121 15.40 -15.48 0.19
N GLY A 122 16.61 -15.74 0.70
CA GLY A 122 17.86 -15.55 -0.04
C GLY A 122 18.40 -14.12 -0.05
N MET A 123 17.87 -13.23 0.80
CA MET A 123 18.32 -11.84 0.99
C MET A 123 18.67 -11.57 2.46
N GLU A 124 19.62 -12.32 3.02
CA GLU A 124 19.94 -12.28 4.46
C GLU A 124 20.67 -10.99 4.90
N ASP A 125 21.54 -10.44 4.05
CA ASP A 125 22.40 -9.28 4.34
C ASP A 125 21.94 -8.01 3.61
N VAL A 126 20.65 -7.70 3.71
CA VAL A 126 20.04 -6.52 3.08
C VAL A 126 19.63 -5.45 4.09
N SER A 127 19.63 -4.22 3.60
CA SER A 127 19.23 -3.00 4.28
C SER A 127 18.26 -2.20 3.41
N LEU A 128 17.71 -1.12 3.96
CA LEU A 128 16.80 -0.24 3.22
C LEU A 128 17.46 0.39 1.98
N SER A 129 18.76 0.66 2.04
CA SER A 129 19.56 1.17 0.91
C SER A 129 19.94 0.10 -0.14
N THR A 130 19.59 -1.17 0.06
CA THR A 130 20.00 -2.26 -0.85
C THR A 130 19.11 -2.27 -2.11
N PRO A 131 19.66 -2.03 -3.32
CA PRO A 131 18.83 -1.83 -4.52
C PRO A 131 17.93 -3.01 -4.87
N SER A 132 18.42 -4.25 -4.74
CA SER A 132 17.62 -5.45 -5.01
C SER A 132 16.48 -5.66 -4.02
N TRP A 133 16.64 -5.19 -2.78
CA TRP A 133 15.57 -5.23 -1.79
C TRP A 133 14.51 -4.16 -2.11
N LYS A 134 14.94 -2.93 -2.45
CA LYS A 134 14.04 -1.84 -2.88
C LYS A 134 13.19 -2.25 -4.08
N GLU A 135 13.84 -2.84 -5.10
CA GLU A 135 13.17 -3.39 -6.28
C GLU A 135 12.14 -4.45 -5.90
N ARG A 136 12.51 -5.39 -5.02
CA ARG A 136 11.58 -6.44 -4.59
C ARG A 136 10.38 -5.88 -3.82
N TYR A 137 10.56 -4.88 -2.97
CA TYR A 137 9.48 -4.21 -2.24
C TYR A 137 8.56 -3.44 -3.20
N ARG A 138 9.13 -2.63 -4.09
CA ARG A 138 8.37 -1.91 -5.13
C ARG A 138 7.55 -2.86 -6.00
N ASP A 139 8.18 -3.93 -6.49
CA ASP A 139 7.51 -4.91 -7.36
C ASP A 139 6.36 -5.61 -6.64
N ALA A 140 6.52 -5.96 -5.35
CA ALA A 140 5.44 -6.51 -4.54
C ALA A 140 4.25 -5.54 -4.43
N VAL A 141 4.50 -4.24 -4.19
CA VAL A 141 3.44 -3.23 -4.15
C VAL A 141 2.71 -3.14 -5.50
N LEU A 142 3.45 -3.10 -6.62
CA LEU A 142 2.85 -3.01 -7.96
C LEU A 142 2.06 -4.28 -8.31
N ASP A 143 2.51 -5.45 -7.88
CA ASP A 143 1.77 -6.69 -8.06
C ASP A 143 0.47 -6.70 -7.26
N VAL A 144 0.46 -6.22 -6.02
CA VAL A 144 -0.78 -6.01 -5.26
C VAL A 144 -1.75 -5.10 -6.01
N VAL A 145 -1.26 -4.01 -6.62
CA VAL A 145 -2.10 -3.11 -7.42
C VAL A 145 -2.72 -3.86 -8.61
N ARG A 146 -1.93 -4.64 -9.35
CA ARG A 146 -2.41 -5.39 -10.53
C ARG A 146 -3.41 -6.48 -10.15
N ILE A 147 -3.14 -7.21 -9.06
CA ILE A 147 -3.92 -8.36 -8.60
C ILE A 147 -5.22 -7.90 -7.97
N SER A 148 -5.14 -7.05 -6.95
CA SER A 148 -6.28 -6.70 -6.11
C SER A 148 -6.99 -5.44 -6.55
N LYS A 149 -6.34 -4.56 -7.33
CA LYS A 149 -6.89 -3.27 -7.79
C LYS A 149 -7.50 -2.45 -6.64
N PRO A 150 -6.74 -2.20 -5.55
CA PRO A 150 -7.28 -1.51 -4.40
C PRO A 150 -7.55 -0.03 -4.71
N LEU A 151 -8.61 0.51 -4.12
CA LEU A 151 -8.80 1.96 -4.08
C LEU A 151 -7.88 2.63 -3.05
N TYR A 152 -7.58 1.98 -1.94
CA TYR A 152 -6.71 2.49 -0.87
C TYR A 152 -5.54 1.54 -0.62
N LEU A 153 -4.33 2.07 -0.71
CA LEU A 153 -3.09 1.31 -0.60
C LEU A 153 -2.12 2.01 0.36
N ALA A 154 -1.85 1.35 1.49
CA ALA A 154 -0.82 1.75 2.43
C ALA A 154 0.53 1.16 2.05
N VAL A 155 1.53 2.02 1.86
CA VAL A 155 2.93 1.67 1.59
C VAL A 155 3.73 2.00 2.85
N GLY A 156 4.05 0.97 3.63
CA GLY A 156 4.64 1.11 4.95
C GLY A 156 3.59 1.30 6.05
N LYS A 157 3.83 0.64 7.19
CA LYS A 157 3.03 0.73 8.42
C LYS A 157 3.88 1.37 9.51
N ASP A 158 3.30 2.29 10.27
CA ASP A 158 3.92 2.97 11.41
C ASP A 158 5.35 3.47 11.13
N VAL A 159 5.53 4.07 9.95
CA VAL A 159 6.86 4.31 9.36
C VAL A 159 7.76 5.21 10.21
N ASN A 160 7.17 6.05 11.05
CA ASN A 160 7.90 6.88 12.00
C ASN A 160 8.62 6.08 13.10
N LEU A 161 8.24 4.84 13.38
CA LEU A 161 9.00 3.97 14.30
C LEU A 161 10.36 3.59 13.72
N TRP A 162 10.45 3.40 12.41
CA TRP A 162 11.73 3.21 11.73
C TRP A 162 12.58 4.47 11.82
N TYR A 163 11.98 5.63 11.57
CA TYR A 163 12.64 6.93 11.72
C TYR A 163 13.20 7.14 13.13
N GLU A 164 12.41 6.89 14.19
CA GLU A 164 12.88 7.03 15.57
C GLU A 164 14.07 6.10 15.88
N ARG A 165 14.13 4.93 15.25
CA ARG A 165 15.19 3.94 15.46
C ARG A 165 16.48 4.25 14.70
N TYR A 166 16.37 4.64 13.44
CA TYR A 166 17.51 4.76 12.53
C TYR A 166 17.87 6.21 12.15
N GLY A 167 16.98 7.16 12.41
CA GLY A 167 17.13 8.57 12.09
C GLY A 167 17.04 8.88 10.58
N SER A 168 17.32 10.13 10.25
CA SER A 168 17.44 10.67 8.89
C SER A 168 18.75 11.47 8.77
N GLY A 169 19.35 11.53 7.58
CA GLY A 169 20.53 12.35 7.30
C GLY A 169 21.84 11.82 7.90
N ASN A 170 21.89 10.55 8.30
CA ASN A 170 23.05 9.87 8.87
C ASN A 170 23.87 9.11 7.83
N ALA A 171 23.36 8.96 6.59
CA ALA A 171 23.96 8.19 5.50
C ALA A 171 24.22 6.71 5.88
N GLY A 172 23.39 6.17 6.77
CA GLY A 172 23.41 4.77 7.16
C GLY A 172 22.66 3.88 6.16
N PRO A 173 22.93 2.57 6.13
CA PRO A 173 22.25 1.65 5.21
C PRO A 173 20.74 1.49 5.48
N ASP A 174 20.28 1.88 6.66
CA ASP A 174 18.88 1.86 7.10
C ASP A 174 18.34 3.28 7.37
N ASP A 175 19.01 4.30 6.84
CA ASP A 175 18.58 5.70 6.97
C ASP A 175 17.15 5.89 6.44
N PHE A 176 16.32 6.62 7.18
CA PHE A 176 14.91 6.78 6.82
C PHE A 176 14.72 7.50 5.47
N ASP A 177 15.69 8.32 5.04
CA ASP A 177 15.66 8.97 3.73
C ASP A 177 15.57 7.93 2.59
N GLU A 178 16.15 6.74 2.78
CA GLU A 178 16.08 5.64 1.81
C GLU A 178 14.65 5.13 1.61
N PHE A 179 13.81 5.17 2.65
CA PHE A 179 12.39 4.81 2.58
C PHE A 179 11.56 5.91 1.93
N VAL A 180 11.84 7.18 2.25
CA VAL A 180 11.13 8.32 1.64
C VAL A 180 11.30 8.29 0.11
N GLU A 181 12.54 8.12 -0.36
CA GLU A 181 12.83 8.00 -1.80
C GLU A 181 12.12 6.80 -2.44
N LEU A 182 12.14 5.64 -1.76
CA LEU A 182 11.47 4.43 -2.25
C LEU A 182 9.94 4.60 -2.30
N TYR A 183 9.36 5.23 -1.28
CA TYR A 183 7.93 5.53 -1.23
C TYR A 183 7.53 6.44 -2.39
N GLU A 184 8.31 7.48 -2.68
CA GLU A 184 8.05 8.39 -3.79
C GLU A 184 8.14 7.70 -5.17
N GLU A 185 9.10 6.79 -5.34
CA GLU A 185 9.23 5.97 -6.56
C GLU A 185 8.02 5.03 -6.71
N ILE A 186 7.59 4.40 -5.62
CA ILE A 186 6.40 3.55 -5.58
C ILE A 186 5.15 4.36 -5.91
N TYR A 187 4.99 5.54 -5.32
CA TYR A 187 3.85 6.43 -5.61
C TYR A 187 3.77 6.71 -7.10
N ASP A 188 4.85 7.19 -7.71
CA ASP A 188 4.88 7.52 -9.14
C ASP A 188 4.56 6.29 -10.00
N SER A 189 5.12 5.11 -9.65
CA SER A 189 4.87 3.85 -10.35
C SER A 189 3.41 3.38 -10.23
N VAL A 190 2.79 3.51 -9.05
CA VAL A 190 1.38 3.19 -8.84
C VAL A 190 0.50 4.14 -9.62
N LYS A 191 0.81 5.44 -9.62
CA LYS A 191 0.05 6.44 -10.37
C LYS A 191 0.18 6.26 -11.87
N GLU A 192 1.28 5.73 -12.38
CA GLU A 192 1.42 5.41 -13.80
C GLU A 192 0.46 4.29 -14.24
N ILE A 193 0.32 3.23 -13.43
CA ILE A 193 -0.50 2.07 -13.81
C ILE A 193 -1.97 2.21 -13.40
N CYS A 194 -2.25 2.86 -12.26
CA CYS A 194 -3.57 3.01 -11.65
C CYS A 194 -3.70 4.39 -10.98
N PRO A 195 -3.82 5.49 -11.75
CA PRO A 195 -3.84 6.87 -11.22
C PRO A 195 -4.86 7.12 -10.11
N SER A 196 -5.97 6.38 -10.11
CA SER A 196 -7.08 6.54 -9.16
C SER A 196 -6.88 5.82 -7.83
N THR A 197 -5.84 4.97 -7.68
CA THR A 197 -5.52 4.37 -6.37
C THR A 197 -4.98 5.45 -5.43
N ILE A 198 -5.54 5.53 -4.23
CA ILE A 198 -5.13 6.40 -3.13
C ILE A 198 -3.95 5.75 -2.40
N VAL A 199 -2.78 6.37 -2.45
CA VAL A 199 -1.51 5.88 -1.92
C VAL A 199 -1.04 6.75 -0.76
N PHE A 200 -0.67 6.11 0.34
CA PHE A 200 -0.26 6.78 1.57
C PHE A 200 0.66 5.90 2.42
N PRO A 201 1.55 6.46 3.25
CA PRO A 201 2.16 5.75 4.36
C PRO A 201 1.28 5.86 5.61
N ILE A 202 1.39 4.90 6.53
CA ILE A 202 0.76 4.97 7.85
C ILE A 202 1.80 5.41 8.88
N PHE A 203 1.43 6.37 9.72
CA PHE A 203 2.22 6.82 10.86
C PHE A 203 1.57 6.35 12.16
N THR A 204 2.32 6.06 13.20
CA THR A 204 1.74 5.89 14.53
C THR A 204 1.69 7.22 15.27
N ARG A 205 0.57 7.54 15.91
CA ARG A 205 0.40 8.78 16.70
C ARG A 205 1.00 8.64 18.10
N GLU A 206 0.97 7.43 18.65
CA GLU A 206 1.50 7.06 19.96
C GLU A 206 2.42 5.83 19.85
N VAL A 207 3.27 5.63 20.87
CA VAL A 207 4.08 4.42 21.03
C VAL A 207 3.54 3.67 22.24
N PRO A 208 2.62 2.69 22.05
CA PRO A 208 1.85 2.08 23.14
C PRO A 208 2.70 1.55 24.28
N ASP A 209 3.77 0.81 23.96
CA ASP A 209 4.66 0.19 24.95
C ASP A 209 5.47 1.21 25.78
N GLN A 210 5.50 2.47 25.36
CA GLN A 210 6.21 3.55 26.04
C GLN A 210 5.27 4.59 26.67
N GLY A 211 3.95 4.48 26.45
CA GLY A 211 2.96 5.42 27.01
C GLY A 211 3.20 6.88 26.61
N ARG A 212 3.69 7.13 25.39
CA ARG A 212 4.00 8.47 24.89
C ARG A 212 3.53 8.69 23.47
N GLU A 213 3.49 9.95 23.06
CA GLU A 213 3.33 10.32 21.66
C GLU A 213 4.57 9.94 20.84
N ALA A 214 4.36 9.59 19.58
CA ALA A 214 5.44 9.30 18.64
C ALA A 214 6.02 10.59 18.04
N ASP A 215 7.25 10.53 17.54
CA ASP A 215 7.85 11.64 16.81
C ASP A 215 7.20 11.78 15.43
N LEU A 216 6.57 12.92 15.21
CA LEU A 216 5.89 13.28 13.97
C LEU A 216 6.67 14.30 13.14
N SER A 217 7.89 14.70 13.55
CA SER A 217 8.73 15.56 12.70
C SER A 217 9.08 14.89 11.37
N VAL A 218 8.98 13.55 11.32
CA VAL A 218 9.12 12.75 10.09
C VAL A 218 8.20 13.22 8.96
N LEU A 219 7.05 13.81 9.28
CA LEU A 219 6.11 14.31 8.29
C LEU A 219 6.73 15.38 7.39
N GLY A 220 7.67 16.16 7.92
CA GLY A 220 8.41 17.18 7.18
C GLY A 220 9.40 16.62 6.14
N LEU A 221 9.63 15.31 6.12
CA LEU A 221 10.51 14.64 5.15
C LEU A 221 9.78 14.24 3.86
N PHE A 222 8.45 14.12 3.88
CA PHE A 222 7.67 13.67 2.73
C PHE A 222 7.26 14.84 1.81
N ASP A 223 7.27 14.62 0.49
CA ASP A 223 6.55 15.47 -0.45
C ASP A 223 5.03 15.21 -0.34
N PHE A 224 4.29 16.13 0.28
CA PHE A 224 2.83 16.01 0.41
C PHE A 224 2.06 16.00 -0.92
N ARG A 225 2.70 16.30 -2.06
CA ARG A 225 2.08 16.09 -3.39
C ARG A 225 2.02 14.61 -3.77
N LYS A 226 2.78 13.76 -3.07
CA LYS A 226 2.87 12.31 -3.24
C LYS A 226 2.30 11.52 -2.06
N VAL A 227 1.50 12.18 -1.21
CA VAL A 227 0.78 11.54 -0.10
C VAL A 227 -0.69 11.92 -0.27
N ASP A 228 -1.52 10.99 -0.74
CA ASP A 228 -2.90 11.33 -1.11
C ASP A 228 -3.78 11.58 0.12
N ILE A 229 -3.50 10.84 1.20
CA ILE A 229 -4.15 10.99 2.50
C ILE A 229 -3.12 10.76 3.60
N LEU A 230 -3.33 11.39 4.75
CA LEU A 230 -2.53 11.14 5.92
C LEU A 230 -3.28 10.25 6.90
N ILE A 231 -2.64 9.17 7.33
CA ILE A 231 -3.23 8.16 8.20
C ILE A 231 -2.40 7.97 9.46
N PHE A 232 -3.11 7.92 10.59
CA PHE A 232 -2.54 7.57 11.88
C PHE A 232 -3.10 6.25 12.42
N THR A 233 -2.22 5.32 12.79
CA THR A 233 -2.53 4.36 13.84
C THR A 233 -2.61 5.12 15.16
N SER A 234 -3.71 4.97 15.92
CA SER A 234 -3.89 5.75 17.14
C SER A 234 -4.45 4.96 18.32
N HIS A 235 -3.78 5.12 19.45
CA HIS A 235 -4.05 4.48 20.73
C HIS A 235 -4.02 5.54 21.86
N PRO A 236 -4.90 6.56 21.86
CA PRO A 236 -4.73 7.70 22.75
C PRO A 236 -4.77 7.33 24.25
N HIS A 237 -5.45 6.23 24.57
CA HIS A 237 -5.58 5.69 25.93
C HIS A 237 -4.25 5.32 26.61
N VAL A 238 -3.15 5.23 25.87
CA VAL A 238 -1.82 4.95 26.41
C VAL A 238 -1.17 6.20 27.02
N ILE A 239 -1.69 7.39 26.70
CA ILE A 239 -1.20 8.66 27.22
C ILE A 239 -1.84 8.92 28.59
N GLU A 240 -1.00 9.22 29.59
CA GLU A 240 -1.48 9.55 30.93
C GLU A 240 -2.49 10.72 30.87
N GLY A 241 -3.67 10.49 31.42
CA GLY A 241 -4.76 11.47 31.45
C GLY A 241 -5.76 11.40 30.28
N LEU A 242 -5.53 10.56 29.26
CA LEU A 242 -6.46 10.38 28.13
C LEU A 242 -7.27 9.08 28.27
N THR A 243 -8.12 8.98 29.28
CA THR A 243 -8.82 7.71 29.61
C THR A 243 -10.19 7.56 28.93
N LEU A 244 -10.83 8.67 28.59
CA LEU A 244 -12.13 8.74 27.95
C LEU A 244 -12.00 9.44 26.60
N PRO A 245 -12.88 9.16 25.62
CA PRO A 245 -12.90 9.90 24.36
C PRO A 245 -13.02 11.42 24.55
N SER A 246 -13.70 11.88 25.61
CA SER A 246 -13.85 13.30 25.95
C SER A 246 -12.57 13.95 26.50
N ASP A 247 -11.57 13.15 26.88
CA ASP A 247 -10.28 13.66 27.35
C ASP A 247 -9.41 14.11 26.17
N LEU A 248 -9.71 13.66 24.96
CA LEU A 248 -8.98 14.04 23.75
C LEU A 248 -9.20 15.52 23.43
N PRO A 249 -8.12 16.32 23.30
CA PRO A 249 -8.23 17.67 22.77
C PRO A 249 -8.86 17.70 21.38
N ASP A 250 -9.65 18.72 21.07
CA ASP A 250 -10.26 18.90 19.74
C ASP A 250 -9.21 18.92 18.61
N ASP A 251 -8.00 19.35 18.91
CA ASP A 251 -6.87 19.46 17.99
C ASP A 251 -5.86 18.30 18.09
N TYR A 252 -6.22 17.19 18.76
CA TYR A 252 -5.28 16.10 19.09
C TYR A 252 -4.55 15.52 17.87
N TYR A 253 -5.26 15.35 16.76
CA TYR A 253 -4.70 14.85 15.50
C TYR A 253 -4.10 15.96 14.64
N SER A 254 -4.59 17.20 14.76
CA SER A 254 -4.08 18.33 13.97
C SER A 254 -2.82 18.96 14.55
N LYS A 255 -2.54 18.76 15.84
CA LYS A 255 -1.28 19.17 16.50
C LYS A 255 -0.02 18.54 15.92
N ALA A 256 -0.19 17.51 15.10
CA ALA A 256 0.88 16.89 14.34
C ALA A 256 1.45 17.79 13.21
N PHE A 257 0.78 18.90 12.86
CA PHE A 257 1.10 19.78 11.73
C PHE A 257 1.31 21.23 12.14
#